data_AF-L8GNP4-F1
#
_entry.id   AF-L8GNP4-F1
#
_cell.length_a   1.000
_cell.length_b   1.000
_cell.length_c   1.000
_cell.angle_alpha   90.00
_cell.angle_beta   90.00
_cell.angle_gamma   90.00
#
_symmetry.space_group_name_H-M   'P 1'
#
loop_
_entity.id
_entity.type
_entity.pdbx_description
1 polymer ?
#
loop_
_entity_poly.entity_id
_entity_poly.type
_entity_poly.pdbx_seq_one_letter_code
_entity_poly.pdbx_strand_id
1 'polypeptide(L)' 'MMGETATTSRTIDDELLWYCSYGSNLSRSRFMTYISGGRAAGSKVVHEGCRDITPPLDDRPFLLPYALSFPL' A
#
# COMPACT_ATOMS: atom_id res chain seq x y z
N MET A 1 -3.78 -5.01 42.87
CA MET A 1 -4.20 -4.59 41.52
C MET A 1 -3.05 -3.86 40.85
N MET A 2 -2.29 -4.55 40.01
CA MET A 2 -1.54 -3.94 38.91
C MET A 2 -1.59 -4.97 37.79
N GLY A 3 -2.36 -4.67 36.74
CA GLY A 3 -2.51 -5.55 35.60
C GLY A 3 -1.29 -5.46 34.73
N GLU A 4 -0.61 -6.58 34.50
CA GLU A 4 0.37 -6.72 33.44
C GLU A 4 -0.36 -6.56 32.11
N THR A 5 -0.19 -5.40 31.48
CA THR A 5 -0.56 -5.22 30.09
C THR A 5 0.45 -6.01 29.26
N ALA A 6 0.06 -7.21 28.82
CA ALA A 6 0.78 -7.94 27.80
C ALA A 6 0.79 -7.09 26.51
N THR A 7 1.87 -6.34 26.30
CA THR A 7 2.18 -5.77 24.99
C THR A 7 2.53 -6.95 24.10
N THR A 8 1.54 -7.49 23.41
CA THR A 8 1.76 -8.44 22.32
C THR A 8 2.62 -7.74 21.28
N SER A 9 3.94 -7.95 21.33
CA SER A 9 4.80 -7.56 20.22
C SER A 9 4.41 -8.48 19.07
N ARG A 10 3.75 -7.89 18.07
CA ARG A 10 3.47 -8.61 16.84
C ARG A 10 4.80 -8.74 16.13
N THR A 11 5.42 -9.91 16.20
CA THR A 11 6.47 -10.28 15.26
C THR A 11 5.82 -10.21 13.88
N ILE A 12 6.17 -9.19 13.10
CA ILE A 12 5.87 -9.18 11.68
C ILE A 12 6.82 -10.24 11.12
N ASP A 13 6.35 -11.46 10.94
CA ASP A 13 7.08 -12.42 10.12
C ASP A 13 7.33 -11.78 8.75
N ASP A 14 8.44 -12.14 8.10
CA ASP A 14 8.83 -11.70 6.73
C ASP A 14 7.84 -12.21 5.65
N GLU A 15 6.57 -12.38 6.01
CA GLU A 15 5.51 -12.85 5.13
C GLU A 15 5.13 -11.73 4.15
N LEU A 16 5.46 -11.96 2.89
CA LEU A 16 5.16 -11.04 1.80
C LEU A 16 3.65 -11.03 1.52
N LEU A 17 3.11 -9.84 1.23
CA LEU A 17 1.71 -9.65 0.85
C LEU A 17 1.57 -9.13 -0.58
N TRP A 18 0.47 -9.50 -1.23
CA TRP A 18 0.05 -8.91 -2.50
C TRP A 18 -0.85 -7.71 -2.25
N TYR A 19 -0.47 -6.54 -2.78
CA TYR A 19 -1.29 -5.34 -2.77
C TYR A 19 -2.04 -5.19 -4.10
N CYS A 20 -3.35 -5.45 -4.09
CA CYS A 20 -4.21 -5.24 -5.25
C CYS A 20 -4.73 -3.80 -5.28
N SER A 21 -4.70 -3.16 -6.46
CA SER A 21 -5.22 -1.81 -6.63
C SER A 21 -6.12 -1.69 -7.86
N TYR A 22 -6.97 -0.66 -7.86
CA TYR A 22 -7.79 -0.25 -8.99
C TYR A 22 -7.71 1.27 -9.16
N GLY A 23 -7.99 1.77 -10.36
CA GLY A 23 -7.93 3.21 -10.65
C GLY A 23 -6.50 3.76 -10.65
N SER A 24 -6.29 4.97 -10.13
CA SER A 24 -5.02 5.71 -10.30
C SER A 24 -3.78 5.02 -9.68
N ASN A 25 -3.97 4.15 -8.70
CA ASN A 25 -2.87 3.40 -8.07
C ASN A 25 -2.30 2.30 -8.97
N LEU A 26 -2.94 1.98 -10.10
CA LEU A 26 -2.37 1.14 -11.16
C LEU A 26 -1.12 1.78 -11.79
N SER A 27 -0.93 3.10 -11.65
CA SER A 27 0.30 3.76 -12.06
C SER A 27 1.43 3.41 -11.10
N ARG A 28 2.39 2.59 -11.57
CA ARG A 28 3.60 2.23 -10.84
C ARG A 28 4.33 3.45 -10.28
N SER A 29 4.47 4.52 -11.06
CA SER A 29 5.20 5.72 -10.61
C SER A 29 4.48 6.43 -9.46
N ARG A 30 3.15 6.52 -9.52
CA ARG A 30 2.33 7.04 -8.41
C ARG A 30 2.45 6.14 -7.19
N PHE A 31 2.30 4.83 -7.37
CA PHE A 31 2.38 3.86 -6.28
C PHE A 31 3.72 3.94 -5.54
N MET A 32 4.83 4.04 -6.27
CA MET A 32 6.16 4.19 -5.66
C MET A 32 6.27 5.45 -4.78
N THR A 33 5.55 6.54 -5.07
CA THR A 33 5.56 7.73 -4.17
C THR A 33 4.92 7.49 -2.82
N TYR A 34 4.07 6.46 -2.67
CA TYR A 34 3.54 6.06 -1.36
C TYR A 34 4.58 5.29 -0.56
N ILE A 35 5.45 4.53 -1.24
CA ILE A 35 6.53 3.76 -0.62
C ILE A 35 7.70 4.67 -0.29
N SER A 36 8.27 5.37 -1.28
CA SER A 36 9.48 6.19 -1.09
C SER A 36 9.20 7.59 -0.54
N GLY A 37 7.94 7.99 -0.46
CA GLY A 37 7.55 9.37 -0.19
C GLY A 37 7.65 10.27 -1.44
N GLY A 38 7.24 11.53 -1.26
CA GLY A 38 7.22 12.55 -2.30
C GLY A 38 5.83 12.90 -2.80
N ARG A 39 5.77 13.56 -3.95
CA ARG A 39 4.52 14.07 -4.54
C ARG A 39 4.30 13.48 -5.92
N ALA A 40 3.26 12.66 -6.06
CA ALA A 40 2.86 12.17 -7.37
C ALA A 40 2.45 13.32 -8.29
N ALA A 41 2.68 13.16 -9.60
CA ALA A 41 2.26 14.13 -10.61
C ALA A 41 0.75 14.42 -10.52
N GLY A 42 0.39 15.71 -10.53
CA GLY A 42 -1.00 16.16 -10.36
C GLY A 42 -1.56 16.05 -8.93
N SER A 43 -0.80 15.50 -7.97
CA SER A 43 -1.21 15.48 -6.57
C SER A 43 -0.98 16.83 -5.89
N LYS A 44 -1.93 17.23 -5.05
CA LYS A 44 -1.77 18.33 -4.09
C LYS A 44 -1.14 17.86 -2.76
N VAL A 45 -1.07 16.54 -2.57
CA VAL A 45 -0.60 15.90 -1.34
C VAL A 45 0.84 15.42 -1.51
N VAL A 46 1.67 15.71 -0.51
CA VAL A 46 3.01 15.14 -0.35
C VAL A 46 2.90 13.99 0.65
N HIS A 47 3.45 12.84 0.29
CA HIS A 47 3.48 11.65 1.12
C HIS A 47 4.83 11.55 1.82
N GLU A 48 4.82 11.18 3.10
CA GLU A 48 6.04 10.97 3.90
C GLU A 48 6.83 9.75 3.40
N GLY A 49 6.12 8.70 2.98
CA GLY A 49 6.69 7.41 2.61
C GLY A 49 6.50 6.37 3.71
N CYS A 50 6.93 5.14 3.41
CA CYS A 50 6.92 4.03 4.34
C CYS A 50 8.24 3.97 5.13
N ARG A 51 8.18 3.32 6.31
CA ARG A 51 9.38 3.05 7.13
C ARG A 51 10.36 2.12 6.42
N ASP A 52 9.83 1.16 5.66
CA ASP A 52 10.56 0.31 4.73
C ASP A 52 10.19 0.72 3.31
N ILE A 53 11.20 1.10 2.52
CA ILE A 53 11.04 1.58 1.15
C ILE A 53 11.43 0.52 0.11
N THR A 54 11.64 -0.72 0.53
CA THR A 54 11.96 -1.84 -0.35
C THR A 54 10.87 -1.97 -1.41
N PRO A 55 11.21 -1.96 -2.71
CA PRO A 55 10.21 -2.03 -3.76
C PRO A 55 9.49 -3.39 -3.74
N PRO A 56 8.23 -3.47 -4.23
CA PRO A 56 7.56 -4.74 -4.40
C PRO A 56 8.40 -5.67 -5.27
N LEU A 57 8.47 -6.94 -4.88
CA LEU A 57 9.23 -7.96 -5.61
C LEU A 57 8.62 -8.31 -6.96
N ASP A 58 7.31 -8.10 -7.14
CA ASP A 58 6.60 -8.41 -8.37
C ASP A 58 5.36 -7.50 -8.54
N ASP A 59 4.87 -7.38 -9.77
CA ASP A 59 3.71 -6.59 -10.18
C ASP A 59 3.02 -7.30 -11.36
N ARG A 60 1.73 -7.64 -11.18
CA ARG A 60 0.97 -8.41 -12.17
C ARG A 60 -0.42 -7.83 -12.39
N PRO A 61 -0.87 -7.72 -13.64
CA PRO A 61 -2.27 -7.40 -13.91
C PRO A 61 -3.17 -8.54 -13.46
N PHE A 62 -4.31 -8.20 -12.87
CA PHE A 62 -5.35 -9.15 -12.51
C PHE A 62 -6.70 -8.66 -13.04
N LEU A 63 -7.32 -9.44 -13.93
CA LEU A 63 -8.63 -9.11 -14.50
C LEU A 63 -9.73 -9.80 -13.71
N LEU A 64 -10.66 -8.99 -13.19
CA LEU A 64 -11.88 -9.49 -12.58
C LEU A 64 -12.94 -9.71 -13.67
N PRO A 65 -13.67 -10.84 -13.68
CA PRO A 65 -14.74 -11.11 -14.65
C PRO A 65 -16.04 -10.36 -14.30
N TYR A 66 -15.93 -9.18 -13.68
CA TYR A 66 -17.05 -8.39 -13.18
C TYR A 66 -16.88 -6.94 -13.62
N ALA A 67 -17.99 -6.28 -13.93
CA ALA A 67 -17.98 -4.86 -14.27
C ALA A 67 -17.75 -4.01 -13.01
N LEU A 68 -16.88 -3.01 -13.12
CA LEU A 68 -16.73 -1.97 -12.10
C LEU A 68 -17.80 -0.89 -12.34
N SER A 69 -18.67 -0.67 -11.37
CA SER A 69 -19.72 0.36 -11.45
C SER A 69 -19.41 1.52 -10.49
N PHE A 70 -19.55 2.74 -11.01
CA PHE A 70 -19.50 3.97 -10.22
C PHE A 70 -20.91 4.60 -10.24
N PRO A 71 -21.69 4.47 -9.14
CA PRO A 71 -23.01 5.09 -9.08
C PRO A 71 -22.87 6.62 -9.10
N LEU A 72 -23.82 7.26 -9.79
CA LEU A 72 -23.96 8.72 -9.89
C LEU A 72 -24.62 9.32 -8.65
#